data_AF-A0A316SLA0-F1
#
_entry.id   AF-A0A316SLA0-F1
#
_cell.length_a   1.000
_cell.length_b   1.000
_cell.length_c   1.000
_cell.angle_alpha   90.00
_cell.angle_beta   90.00
_cell.angle_gamma   90.00
#
_symmetry.space_group_name_H-M   'P 1'
#
loop_
_entity.id
_entity.type
_entity.pdbx_description
1 polymer ?
#
loop_
_entity_poly.entity_id
_entity_poly.type
_entity_poly.pdbx_seq_one_letter_code
_entity_poly.pdbx_strand_id
1 'polypeptide(L)'
;MDFIDRGLLSSFFNAGGYVLDFTNSTFDTFTSQSIGIAIQQKYGLSKGASLTKFTKEAEESLVIKLYKDLFRYYDEYNSIDSQSPECVKLYNKCKSILDNNSNISISTPSIKNIDREYIRKLAQRANNDIDNNEFDSAITKVRTVIEEVLIKGLEENHVENYKKGDINNLYKNFSHIYKMETDRDMDRRVKELLSGLNKIIDSIAQMRNSNSDAHGVGSKRISIKKHHARLFVNSGIVMADFLTEIMNNTKE
;
A
#
# COMPACT_ATOMS: atom_id res chain seq x y z
N MET A 1 -12.00 1.04 -24.09
CA MET A 1 -12.21 2.33 -23.41
C MET A 1 -12.38 3.44 -24.44
N ASP A 2 -13.51 4.13 -24.43
CA ASP A 2 -13.81 5.17 -25.43
C ASP A 2 -13.23 6.56 -25.05
N PHE A 3 -13.46 7.56 -25.90
CA PHE A 3 -12.97 8.93 -25.68
C PHE A 3 -13.61 9.61 -24.46
N ILE A 4 -14.88 9.29 -24.16
CA ILE A 4 -15.63 9.86 -23.03
C ILE A 4 -15.08 9.30 -21.72
N ASP A 5 -14.82 7.99 -21.68
CA ASP A 5 -14.22 7.29 -20.55
C ASP A 5 -12.85 7.88 -20.17
N ARG A 6 -11.98 8.06 -21.17
CA ARG A 6 -10.65 8.68 -21.03
C ARG A 6 -10.76 10.12 -20.51
N GLY A 7 -11.76 10.86 -20.98
CA GLY A 7 -12.04 12.22 -20.53
C GLY A 7 -12.47 12.29 -19.05
N LEU A 8 -13.35 11.39 -18.62
CA LEU A 8 -13.82 11.30 -17.23
C LEU A 8 -12.71 10.91 -16.26
N LEU A 9 -11.89 9.93 -16.63
CA LEU A 9 -10.71 9.53 -15.83
C LEU A 9 -9.74 10.69 -15.70
N SER A 10 -9.45 11.39 -16.79
CA SER A 10 -8.56 12.55 -16.74
C SER A 10 -9.13 13.68 -15.90
N SER A 11 -10.43 13.97 -15.95
CA SER A 11 -11.01 15.10 -15.20
C SER A 11 -11.08 14.84 -13.69
N PHE A 12 -11.30 13.58 -13.28
CA PHE A 12 -11.32 13.23 -11.85
C PHE A 12 -9.95 13.44 -11.19
N PHE A 13 -8.88 12.99 -11.84
CA PHE A 13 -7.53 13.09 -11.27
C PHE A 13 -6.78 14.38 -11.60
N ASN A 14 -7.23 15.16 -12.59
CA ASN A 14 -6.58 16.42 -12.99
C ASN A 14 -7.48 17.63 -12.67
N ALA A 15 -7.29 18.21 -11.49
CA ALA A 15 -7.96 19.44 -11.09
C ALA A 15 -7.14 20.65 -11.53
N GLY A 16 -7.35 21.14 -12.75
CA GLY A 16 -6.74 22.38 -13.23
C GLY A 16 -5.21 22.36 -13.33
N GLY A 17 -4.61 21.19 -13.59
CA GLY A 17 -3.16 21.01 -13.65
C GLY A 17 -2.54 20.41 -12.39
N TYR A 18 -3.34 20.22 -11.33
CA TYR A 18 -2.98 19.46 -10.14
C TYR A 18 -3.41 18.01 -10.31
N VAL A 19 -2.48 17.09 -10.08
CA VAL A 19 -2.74 15.66 -10.11
C VAL A 19 -2.63 15.17 -8.69
N LEU A 20 -3.77 15.02 -8.02
CA LEU A 20 -3.85 14.77 -6.58
C LEU A 20 -2.92 15.73 -5.80
N ASP A 21 -2.16 15.22 -4.83
CA ASP A 21 -1.16 15.93 -4.04
C ASP A 21 0.28 15.78 -4.59
N PHE A 22 0.45 15.22 -5.80
CA PHE A 22 1.78 15.02 -6.37
C PHE A 22 2.46 16.33 -6.78
N THR A 23 3.75 16.45 -6.42
CA THR A 23 4.71 17.33 -7.09
C THR A 23 5.08 16.78 -8.47
N ASN A 24 5.75 17.57 -9.32
CA ASN A 24 6.22 17.09 -10.63
C ASN A 24 7.16 15.87 -10.49
N SER A 25 8.11 15.92 -9.53
CA SER A 25 9.08 14.84 -9.31
C SER A 25 8.42 13.56 -8.76
N THR A 26 7.51 13.70 -7.79
CA THR A 26 6.79 12.55 -7.24
C THR A 26 5.81 11.95 -8.24
N PHE A 27 5.22 12.77 -9.12
CA PHE A 27 4.37 12.30 -10.21
C PHE A 27 5.15 11.47 -11.24
N ASP A 28 6.34 11.93 -11.65
CA ASP A 28 7.20 11.15 -12.56
C ASP A 28 7.70 9.86 -11.91
N THR A 29 8.04 9.90 -10.62
CA THR A 29 8.42 8.72 -9.87
C THR A 29 7.29 7.71 -9.82
N PHE A 30 6.07 8.17 -9.49
CA PHE A 30 4.87 7.34 -9.42
C PHE A 30 4.55 6.70 -10.78
N THR A 31 4.51 7.50 -11.85
CA THR A 31 4.18 7.03 -13.20
C THR A 31 5.24 6.07 -13.74
N SER A 32 6.53 6.33 -13.46
CA SER A 32 7.61 5.40 -13.78
C SER A 32 7.46 4.06 -13.06
N GLN A 33 7.09 4.07 -11.78
CA GLN A 33 6.87 2.84 -11.03
C GLN A 33 5.62 2.08 -11.48
N SER A 34 4.54 2.79 -11.82
CA SER A 34 3.29 2.19 -12.27
C SER A 34 3.42 1.59 -13.67
N ILE A 35 3.86 2.38 -14.66
CA ILE A 35 3.81 2.00 -16.08
C ILE A 35 5.17 2.02 -16.79
N GLY A 36 6.27 2.24 -16.07
CA GLY A 36 7.62 2.31 -16.66
C GLY A 36 7.91 3.61 -17.41
N ILE A 37 7.05 4.63 -17.27
CA ILE A 37 7.16 5.90 -18.02
C ILE A 37 7.04 7.07 -17.04
N ALA A 38 8.07 7.90 -16.98
CA ALA A 38 8.00 9.25 -16.38
C ALA A 38 7.18 10.15 -17.31
N ILE A 39 5.87 10.28 -17.05
CA ILE A 39 4.94 10.92 -17.98
C ILE A 39 5.24 12.41 -18.18
N GLN A 40 5.48 13.15 -17.11
CA GLN A 40 5.77 14.59 -17.20
C GLN A 40 7.09 14.82 -17.95
N GLN A 41 8.13 14.04 -17.64
CA GLN A 41 9.40 14.08 -18.38
C GLN A 41 9.23 13.70 -19.86
N LYS A 42 8.46 12.65 -20.17
CA LYS A 42 8.24 12.17 -21.55
C LYS A 42 7.58 13.23 -22.43
N TYR A 43 6.56 13.91 -21.89
CA TYR A 43 5.77 14.86 -22.67
C TYR A 43 6.27 16.30 -22.57
N GLY A 44 7.07 16.64 -21.54
CA GLY A 44 7.63 17.99 -21.36
C GLY A 44 6.59 19.07 -21.06
N LEU A 45 5.37 18.69 -20.65
CA LEU A 45 4.29 19.62 -20.30
C LEU A 45 4.12 19.69 -18.78
N SER A 46 3.14 20.44 -18.26
CA SER A 46 2.78 20.33 -16.84
C SER A 46 2.32 18.91 -16.50
N LYS A 47 2.36 18.51 -15.22
CA LYS A 47 1.92 17.17 -14.78
C LYS A 47 0.51 16.82 -15.27
N GLY A 48 -0.45 17.73 -15.08
CA GLY A 48 -1.83 17.54 -15.53
C GLY A 48 -1.96 17.50 -17.06
N ALA A 49 -1.27 18.39 -17.78
CA ALA A 49 -1.29 18.38 -19.24
C ALA A 49 -0.65 17.11 -19.82
N SER A 50 0.42 16.64 -19.19
CA SER A 50 1.11 15.40 -19.56
C SER A 50 0.25 14.17 -19.28
N LEU A 51 -0.44 14.14 -18.12
CA LEU A 51 -1.43 13.10 -17.82
C LEU A 51 -2.54 13.08 -18.86
N THR A 52 -3.17 14.23 -19.14
CA THR A 52 -4.23 14.32 -20.15
C THR A 52 -3.75 13.90 -21.54
N LYS A 53 -2.52 14.26 -21.93
CA LYS A 53 -1.93 13.85 -23.22
C LYS A 53 -1.67 12.34 -23.27
N PHE A 54 -1.07 11.78 -22.21
CA PHE A 54 -0.89 10.34 -22.05
C PHE A 54 -2.21 9.59 -22.17
N THR A 55 -3.25 10.04 -21.45
CA THR A 55 -4.57 9.42 -21.43
C THR A 55 -5.24 9.41 -22.81
N LYS A 56 -4.87 10.33 -23.71
CA LYS A 56 -5.40 10.35 -25.09
C LYS A 56 -4.60 9.46 -26.05
N GLU A 57 -3.27 9.44 -25.93
CA GLU A 57 -2.38 8.88 -26.94
C GLU A 57 -1.86 7.47 -26.60
N ALA A 58 -1.82 7.10 -25.32
CA ALA A 58 -1.24 5.85 -24.89
C ALA A 58 -2.15 4.64 -25.11
N GLU A 59 -1.50 3.48 -25.22
CA GLU A 59 -2.15 2.18 -25.27
C GLU A 59 -3.14 2.02 -24.11
N GLU A 60 -4.33 1.49 -24.41
CA GLU A 60 -5.41 1.35 -23.44
C GLU A 60 -4.99 0.59 -22.18
N SER A 61 -4.18 -0.45 -22.32
CA SER A 61 -3.67 -1.25 -21.20
C SER A 61 -2.86 -0.41 -20.20
N LEU A 62 -1.99 0.48 -20.70
CA LEU A 62 -1.16 1.37 -19.89
C LEU A 62 -2.01 2.47 -19.21
N VAL A 63 -3.03 2.97 -19.93
CA VAL A 63 -3.98 3.95 -19.37
C VAL A 63 -4.76 3.31 -18.22
N ILE A 64 -5.35 2.14 -18.43
CA ILE A 64 -6.09 1.40 -17.39
C ILE A 64 -5.19 1.15 -16.18
N LYS A 65 -3.97 0.67 -16.39
CA LYS A 65 -3.02 0.38 -15.31
C LYS A 65 -2.72 1.63 -14.48
N LEU A 66 -2.34 2.73 -15.13
CA LEU A 66 -2.02 3.98 -14.44
C LEU A 66 -3.19 4.49 -13.61
N TYR A 67 -4.39 4.51 -14.19
CA TYR A 67 -5.57 5.01 -13.47
C TYR A 67 -5.99 4.09 -12.32
N LYS A 68 -5.83 2.77 -12.44
CA LYS A 68 -6.04 1.85 -11.30
C LYS A 68 -5.07 2.15 -10.15
N ASP A 69 -3.81 2.41 -10.45
CA ASP A 69 -2.83 2.76 -9.42
C ASP A 69 -3.12 4.15 -8.81
N LEU A 70 -3.54 5.13 -9.61
CA LEU A 70 -3.97 6.44 -9.10
C LEU A 70 -5.21 6.33 -8.20
N PHE A 71 -6.15 5.45 -8.52
CA PHE A 71 -7.29 5.15 -7.65
C PHE A 71 -6.86 4.54 -6.33
N ARG A 72 -5.96 3.56 -6.36
CA ARG A 72 -5.41 2.95 -5.14
C ARG A 72 -4.75 4.02 -4.26
N TYR A 73 -3.94 4.89 -4.86
CA TYR A 73 -3.33 6.00 -4.14
C TYR A 73 -4.40 6.92 -3.55
N TYR A 74 -5.40 7.31 -4.34
CA TYR A 74 -6.48 8.18 -3.87
C TYR A 74 -7.23 7.58 -2.67
N ASP A 75 -7.61 6.31 -2.74
CA ASP A 75 -8.33 5.59 -1.68
C ASP A 75 -7.50 5.44 -0.39
N GLU A 76 -6.17 5.40 -0.49
CA GLU A 76 -5.27 5.29 0.66
C GLU A 76 -5.18 6.59 1.46
N TYR A 77 -5.31 7.74 0.79
CA TYR A 77 -5.13 9.06 1.38
C TYR A 77 -6.42 9.88 1.50
N ASN A 78 -7.54 9.41 0.93
CA ASN A 78 -8.82 10.13 0.95
C ASN A 78 -9.98 9.21 1.32
N SER A 79 -10.85 9.68 2.22
CA SER A 79 -12.12 9.01 2.53
C SER A 79 -13.23 9.56 1.64
N ILE A 80 -13.65 8.80 0.62
CA ILE A 80 -14.67 9.25 -0.35
C ILE A 80 -16.01 9.59 0.31
N ASP A 81 -16.36 8.94 1.43
CA ASP A 81 -17.60 9.17 2.20
C ASP A 81 -17.70 10.58 2.80
N SER A 82 -16.59 11.31 2.85
CA SER A 82 -16.50 12.69 3.35
C SER A 82 -16.57 13.74 2.24
N GLN A 83 -16.68 13.32 0.98
CA GLN A 83 -16.65 14.21 -0.20
C GLN A 83 -18.06 14.60 -0.66
N SER A 84 -18.14 15.61 -1.51
CA SER A 84 -19.44 16.07 -2.05
C SER A 84 -20.13 14.95 -2.85
N PRO A 85 -21.47 14.93 -2.91
CA PRO A 85 -22.22 13.95 -3.70
C PRO A 85 -21.80 13.89 -5.18
N GLU A 86 -21.40 15.02 -5.75
CA GLU A 86 -20.88 15.11 -7.12
C GLU A 86 -19.53 14.40 -7.27
N CYS A 87 -18.63 14.56 -6.30
CA CYS A 87 -17.33 13.88 -6.26
C CYS A 87 -17.51 12.37 -6.12
N VAL A 88 -18.39 11.92 -5.21
CA VAL A 88 -18.74 10.50 -5.03
C VAL A 88 -19.32 9.91 -6.32
N LYS A 89 -20.21 10.65 -6.99
CA LYS A 89 -20.80 10.21 -8.27
C LYS A 89 -19.76 10.09 -9.38
N LEU A 90 -18.80 11.02 -9.46
CA LEU A 90 -17.73 10.97 -10.46
C LEU A 90 -16.74 9.84 -10.16
N TYR A 91 -16.39 9.64 -8.89
CA TYR A 91 -15.58 8.51 -8.41
C TYR A 91 -16.19 7.17 -8.84
N ASN A 92 -17.47 6.94 -8.55
CA ASN A 92 -18.14 5.69 -8.90
C ASN A 92 -18.22 5.44 -10.41
N LYS A 93 -18.43 6.50 -11.22
CA LYS A 93 -18.37 6.39 -12.68
C LYS A 93 -16.99 5.97 -13.16
N CYS A 94 -15.95 6.62 -12.69
CA CYS A 94 -14.57 6.33 -13.06
C CYS A 94 -14.15 4.91 -12.63
N LYS A 95 -14.58 4.46 -11.44
CA LYS A 95 -14.40 3.10 -10.97
C LYS A 95 -15.08 2.08 -11.89
N SER A 96 -16.35 2.30 -12.24
CA SER A 96 -17.06 1.43 -13.18
C SER A 96 -16.41 1.35 -14.56
N ILE A 97 -15.78 2.43 -15.04
CA ILE A 97 -15.05 2.43 -16.31
C ILE A 97 -13.85 1.47 -16.21
N LEU A 98 -13.07 1.54 -15.12
CA LEU A 98 -11.90 0.69 -14.93
C LEU A 98 -12.25 -0.78 -14.66
N ASP A 99 -13.42 -1.02 -14.06
CA ASP A 99 -13.94 -2.35 -13.79
C ASP A 99 -14.56 -2.96 -15.05
N ASN A 100 -15.32 -2.22 -15.88
CA ASN A 100 -15.92 -2.74 -17.11
C ASN A 100 -14.90 -3.08 -18.21
N ASN A 101 -13.73 -2.44 -18.22
CA ASN A 101 -12.64 -2.75 -19.14
C ASN A 101 -11.75 -3.92 -18.64
N SER A 102 -12.20 -4.70 -17.65
CA SER A 102 -11.48 -5.87 -17.13
C SER A 102 -11.57 -7.13 -18.00
N ASN A 103 -12.25 -7.08 -19.17
CA ASN A 103 -12.29 -8.18 -20.15
C ASN A 103 -11.01 -8.28 -21.01
N ILE A 104 -10.08 -7.34 -20.88
CA ILE A 104 -8.71 -7.58 -21.34
C ILE A 104 -8.09 -8.51 -20.31
N SER A 105 -7.97 -9.80 -20.66
CA SER A 105 -7.21 -10.80 -19.92
C SER A 105 -5.74 -10.41 -19.90
N ILE A 106 -5.42 -9.46 -19.04
CA ILE A 106 -4.13 -9.37 -18.40
C ILE A 106 -4.35 -10.12 -17.11
N SER A 107 -3.57 -11.19 -16.90
CA SER A 107 -3.41 -11.90 -15.63
C SER A 107 -3.70 -10.97 -14.45
N THR A 108 -4.93 -11.00 -13.97
CA THR A 108 -5.30 -10.48 -12.67
C THR A 108 -4.59 -11.39 -11.68
N PRO A 109 -3.76 -10.89 -10.75
CA PRO A 109 -3.78 -11.47 -9.43
C PRO A 109 -5.11 -11.00 -8.83
N SER A 110 -6.19 -11.67 -9.20
CA SER A 110 -7.31 -11.85 -8.27
C SER A 110 -6.68 -12.48 -7.05
N ILE A 111 -6.70 -11.75 -5.92
CA ILE A 111 -5.77 -11.89 -4.79
C ILE A 111 -4.40 -11.33 -5.19
N LYS A 112 -3.94 -10.23 -4.59
CA LYS A 112 -2.48 -9.97 -4.57
C LYS A 112 -1.89 -11.27 -4.04
N ASN A 113 -1.20 -12.05 -4.87
CA ASN A 113 -0.38 -13.14 -4.38
C ASN A 113 0.72 -12.48 -3.56
N ILE A 114 0.41 -12.19 -2.29
CA ILE A 114 1.37 -11.87 -1.25
C ILE A 114 2.14 -13.17 -1.08
N ASP A 115 3.13 -13.31 -1.93
CA ASP A 115 4.08 -14.39 -1.96
C ASP A 115 5.44 -13.84 -1.53
N ARG A 116 6.40 -14.75 -1.44
CA ARG A 116 7.75 -14.40 -1.03
C ARG A 116 8.42 -13.41 -1.98
N GLU A 117 8.07 -13.42 -3.26
CA GLU A 117 8.64 -12.50 -4.25
C GLU A 117 8.12 -11.07 -4.04
N TYR A 118 6.83 -10.92 -3.74
CA TYR A 118 6.22 -9.64 -3.38
C TYR A 118 6.89 -9.01 -2.15
N ILE A 119 7.07 -9.80 -1.09
CA ILE A 119 7.73 -9.35 0.14
C ILE A 119 9.17 -8.91 -0.16
N ARG A 120 9.92 -9.67 -0.98
CA ARG A 120 11.29 -9.31 -1.41
C ARG A 120 11.34 -8.01 -2.21
N LYS A 121 10.44 -7.81 -3.17
CA LYS A 121 10.37 -6.56 -3.97
C LYS A 121 10.04 -5.35 -3.09
N LEU A 122 9.16 -5.53 -2.10
CA LEU A 122 8.88 -4.46 -1.15
C LEU A 122 10.08 -4.18 -0.25
N ALA A 123 10.77 -5.21 0.26
CA ALA A 123 11.98 -5.05 1.05
C ALA A 123 13.06 -4.26 0.28
N GLN A 124 13.23 -4.54 -1.01
CA GLN A 124 14.15 -3.80 -1.86
C GLN A 124 13.76 -2.32 -1.97
N ARG A 125 12.47 -2.02 -2.21
CA ARG A 125 11.98 -0.64 -2.28
C ARG A 125 12.16 0.11 -0.95
N ALA A 126 11.80 -0.51 0.18
CA ALA A 126 11.98 0.09 1.51
C ALA A 126 13.46 0.32 1.85
N ASN A 127 14.37 -0.54 1.38
CA ASN A 127 15.80 -0.32 1.53
C ASN A 127 16.31 0.84 0.66
N ASN A 128 15.81 0.99 -0.57
CA ASN A 128 16.15 2.14 -1.41
C ASN A 128 15.70 3.46 -0.77
N ASP A 129 14.49 3.49 -0.18
CA ASP A 129 14.00 4.65 0.56
C ASP A 129 14.96 5.00 1.73
N ILE A 130 15.41 4.00 2.50
CA ILE A 130 16.40 4.20 3.57
C ILE A 130 17.71 4.79 3.03
N ASP A 131 18.18 4.33 1.89
CA ASP A 131 19.42 4.83 1.30
C ASP A 131 19.28 6.26 0.76
N ASN A 132 18.07 6.67 0.37
CA ASN A 132 17.71 8.03 -0.02
C ASN A 132 17.29 8.94 1.15
N ASN A 133 17.36 8.46 2.40
CA ASN A 133 16.89 9.14 3.62
C ASN A 133 15.37 9.39 3.69
N GLU A 134 14.57 8.62 2.95
CA GLU A 134 13.10 8.65 2.93
C GLU A 134 12.52 7.70 4.00
N PHE A 135 12.87 7.89 5.27
CA PHE A 135 12.57 6.92 6.34
C PHE A 135 11.07 6.69 6.58
N ASP A 136 10.24 7.74 6.49
CA ASP A 136 8.78 7.62 6.66
C ASP A 136 8.14 6.79 5.54
N SER A 137 8.68 6.90 4.31
CA SER A 137 8.29 6.10 3.16
C SER A 137 8.61 4.62 3.41
N ALA A 138 9.82 4.33 3.88
CA ALA A 138 10.27 2.97 4.20
C ALA A 138 9.39 2.32 5.30
N ILE A 139 9.09 3.08 6.35
CA ILE A 139 8.24 2.63 7.48
C ILE A 139 6.82 2.33 7.00
N THR A 140 6.24 3.24 6.23
CA THR A 140 4.88 3.09 5.68
C THR A 140 4.80 1.82 4.82
N LYS A 141 5.74 1.63 3.88
CA LYS A 141 5.76 0.45 3.01
C LYS A 141 5.75 -0.86 3.80
N VAL A 142 6.63 -0.99 4.80
CA VAL A 142 6.72 -2.22 5.61
C VAL A 142 5.48 -2.44 6.45
N ARG A 143 4.91 -1.37 7.01
CA ARG A 143 3.64 -1.43 7.75
C ARG A 143 2.50 -1.93 6.86
N THR A 144 2.38 -1.38 5.65
CA THR A 144 1.38 -1.78 4.66
C THR A 144 1.48 -3.26 4.35
N VAL A 145 2.70 -3.80 4.15
CA VAL A 145 2.84 -5.23 3.83
C VAL A 145 2.49 -6.14 5.00
N ILE A 146 2.82 -5.79 6.24
CA ILE A 146 2.37 -6.57 7.39
C ILE A 146 0.85 -6.57 7.48
N GLU A 147 0.22 -5.40 7.30
CA GLU A 147 -1.24 -5.29 7.30
C GLU A 147 -1.88 -6.10 6.18
N GLU A 148 -1.34 -6.05 4.97
CA GLU A 148 -1.81 -6.85 3.83
C GLU A 148 -1.68 -8.36 4.08
N VAL A 149 -0.57 -8.83 4.65
CA VAL A 149 -0.38 -10.25 5.01
C VAL A 149 -1.44 -10.68 6.04
N LEU A 150 -1.63 -9.87 7.10
CA LEU A 150 -2.60 -10.17 8.15
C LEU A 150 -4.02 -10.22 7.60
N ILE A 151 -4.41 -9.20 6.82
CA ILE A 151 -5.73 -9.13 6.18
C ILE A 151 -5.96 -10.34 5.28
N LYS A 152 -4.99 -10.68 4.44
CA LYS A 152 -5.08 -11.86 3.57
C LYS A 152 -5.34 -13.14 4.38
N GLY A 153 -4.64 -13.33 5.50
CA GLY A 153 -4.89 -14.47 6.37
C GLY A 153 -6.28 -14.47 7.03
N LEU A 154 -6.80 -13.31 7.42
CA LEU A 154 -8.17 -13.20 7.94
C LEU A 154 -9.22 -13.52 6.86
N GLU A 155 -9.03 -12.99 5.65
CA GLU A 155 -9.92 -13.20 4.51
C GLU A 155 -9.93 -14.66 4.03
N GLU A 156 -8.76 -15.33 4.00
CA GLU A 156 -8.64 -16.76 3.71
C GLU A 156 -9.40 -17.64 4.72
N ASN A 157 -9.69 -17.11 5.92
CA ASN A 157 -10.47 -17.76 6.97
C ASN A 157 -11.89 -17.18 7.12
N HIS A 158 -12.39 -16.47 6.10
CA HIS A 158 -13.74 -15.89 6.06
C HIS A 158 -14.06 -14.89 7.20
N VAL A 159 -13.05 -14.20 7.72
CA VAL A 159 -13.23 -13.11 8.69
C VAL A 159 -13.30 -11.77 7.95
N GLU A 160 -14.49 -11.18 7.89
CA GLU A 160 -14.75 -9.95 7.13
C GLU A 160 -14.83 -8.69 8.01
N ASN A 161 -15.08 -8.85 9.32
CA ASN A 161 -15.25 -7.75 10.27
C ASN A 161 -13.94 -7.40 10.99
N TYR A 162 -12.95 -6.91 10.24
CA TYR A 162 -11.68 -6.44 10.80
C TYR A 162 -11.49 -4.93 10.62
N LYS A 163 -10.79 -4.30 11.56
CA LYS A 163 -10.51 -2.85 11.53
C LYS A 163 -9.18 -2.58 10.82
N LYS A 164 -9.23 -2.04 9.61
CA LYS A 164 -8.04 -1.56 8.89
C LYS A 164 -7.31 -0.46 9.67
N GLY A 165 -5.99 -0.43 9.55
CA GLY A 165 -5.08 0.49 10.23
C GLY A 165 -4.71 0.09 11.67
N ASP A 166 -5.38 -0.89 12.25
CA ASP A 166 -5.14 -1.41 13.61
C ASP A 166 -4.39 -2.75 13.57
N ILE A 167 -3.08 -2.67 13.31
CA ILE A 167 -2.20 -3.86 13.19
C ILE A 167 -2.26 -4.76 14.42
N ASN A 168 -2.38 -4.19 15.62
CA ASN A 168 -2.43 -4.98 16.84
C ASN A 168 -3.69 -5.83 16.90
N ASN A 169 -4.84 -5.26 16.53
CA ASN A 169 -6.09 -6.03 16.44
C ASN A 169 -6.03 -7.07 15.31
N LEU A 170 -5.53 -6.71 14.13
CA LEU A 170 -5.34 -7.63 13.01
C LEU A 170 -4.46 -8.83 13.40
N TYR A 171 -3.31 -8.56 14.03
CA TYR A 171 -2.37 -9.59 14.46
C TYR A 171 -2.93 -10.49 15.55
N LYS A 172 -3.70 -9.91 16.50
CA LYS A 172 -4.38 -10.71 17.53
C LYS A 172 -5.38 -11.69 16.91
N ASN A 173 -6.22 -11.23 15.98
CA ASN A 173 -7.20 -12.09 15.31
C ASN A 173 -6.51 -13.16 14.46
N PHE A 174 -5.46 -12.76 13.71
CA PHE A 174 -4.66 -13.69 12.93
C PHE A 174 -4.04 -14.78 13.81
N SER A 175 -3.39 -14.39 14.91
CA SER A 175 -2.73 -15.32 15.83
C SER A 175 -3.71 -16.34 16.42
N HIS A 176 -4.94 -15.91 16.70
CA HIS A 176 -5.98 -16.78 17.23
C HIS A 176 -6.45 -17.81 16.18
N ILE A 177 -6.72 -17.35 14.95
CA ILE A 177 -7.20 -18.20 13.83
C ILE A 177 -6.15 -19.25 13.45
N TYR A 178 -4.89 -18.83 13.31
CA TYR A 178 -3.78 -19.70 12.95
C TYR A 178 -3.17 -20.44 14.15
N LYS A 179 -3.81 -20.36 15.34
CA LYS A 179 -3.40 -21.05 16.57
C LYS A 179 -1.92 -20.84 16.90
N MET A 180 -1.44 -19.61 16.75
CA MET A 180 -0.07 -19.20 17.10
C MET A 180 0.14 -19.08 18.62
N GLU A 181 -0.87 -19.38 19.41
CA GLU A 181 -0.82 -19.36 20.88
C GLU A 181 0.16 -20.42 21.39
N THR A 182 0.96 -20.06 22.38
CA THR A 182 1.98 -20.95 22.95
C THR A 182 1.34 -22.00 23.85
N ASP A 183 1.40 -23.28 23.48
CA ASP A 183 0.94 -24.39 24.33
C ASP A 183 1.98 -24.77 25.41
N ARG A 184 1.57 -25.41 26.50
CA ARG A 184 2.45 -25.90 27.59
C ARG A 184 3.61 -26.74 27.08
N ASP A 185 3.38 -27.58 26.08
CA ASP A 185 4.38 -28.51 25.56
C ASP A 185 5.39 -27.88 24.58
N MET A 186 5.16 -26.62 24.16
CA MET A 186 6.08 -25.91 23.28
C MET A 186 7.39 -25.53 24.01
N ASP A 187 8.53 -25.73 23.33
CA ASP A 187 9.87 -25.40 23.83
C ASP A 187 9.95 -23.94 24.32
N ARG A 188 10.52 -23.74 25.51
CA ARG A 188 10.63 -22.41 26.15
C ARG A 188 11.29 -21.37 25.24
N ARG A 189 12.29 -21.74 24.46
CA ARG A 189 13.01 -20.82 23.56
C ARG A 189 12.13 -20.36 22.41
N VAL A 190 11.25 -21.23 21.92
CA VAL A 190 10.27 -20.89 20.89
C VAL A 190 9.23 -19.91 21.46
N LYS A 191 8.77 -20.15 22.69
CA LYS A 191 7.86 -19.22 23.39
C LYS A 191 8.48 -17.84 23.57
N GLU A 192 9.74 -17.78 23.98
CA GLU A 192 10.48 -16.53 24.14
C GLU A 192 10.65 -15.79 22.81
N LEU A 193 10.92 -16.52 21.72
CA LEU A 193 11.01 -15.94 20.38
C LEU A 193 9.67 -15.35 19.93
N LEU A 194 8.57 -16.08 20.09
CA LEU A 194 7.22 -15.59 19.76
C LEU A 194 6.81 -14.38 20.62
N SER A 195 7.15 -14.38 21.91
CA SER A 195 6.95 -13.22 22.78
C SER A 195 7.74 -12.00 22.29
N GLY A 196 8.97 -12.21 21.79
CA GLY A 196 9.77 -11.18 21.14
C GLY A 196 9.10 -10.63 19.87
N LEU A 197 8.54 -11.50 19.02
CA LEU A 197 7.81 -11.09 17.81
C LEU A 197 6.59 -10.22 18.13
N ASN A 198 5.85 -10.55 19.20
CA ASN A 198 4.71 -9.72 19.65
C ASN A 198 5.16 -8.29 19.97
N LYS A 199 6.30 -8.12 20.66
CA LYS A 199 6.87 -6.79 20.96
C LYS A 199 7.31 -6.04 19.69
N ILE A 200 7.79 -6.77 18.68
CA ILE A 200 8.14 -6.18 17.38
C ILE A 200 6.88 -5.66 16.68
N ILE A 201 5.81 -6.45 16.62
CA ILE A 201 4.51 -6.01 16.07
C ILE A 201 4.00 -4.76 16.79
N ASP A 202 4.02 -4.74 18.12
CA ASP A 202 3.60 -3.57 18.90
C ASP A 202 4.41 -2.33 18.55
N SER A 203 5.74 -2.48 18.40
CA SER A 203 6.63 -1.40 17.99
C SER A 203 6.31 -0.91 16.57
N ILE A 204 6.02 -1.83 15.65
CA ILE A 204 5.63 -1.53 14.27
C ILE A 204 4.30 -0.77 14.21
N ALA A 205 3.32 -1.18 15.00
CA ALA A 205 2.03 -0.51 15.09
C ALA A 205 2.16 0.92 15.64
N GLN A 206 3.10 1.17 16.56
CA GLN A 206 3.28 2.47 17.21
C GLN A 206 4.10 3.48 16.38
N MET A 207 5.02 3.03 15.53
CA MET A 207 5.95 3.94 14.82
C MET A 207 5.30 4.90 13.82
N ARG A 208 4.01 4.73 13.49
CA ARG A 208 3.23 5.76 12.74
C ARG A 208 2.70 6.87 13.66
N ASN A 209 2.26 6.53 14.88
CA ASN A 209 1.56 7.43 15.79
C ASN A 209 2.47 8.54 16.35
N SER A 210 3.78 8.38 16.26
CA SER A 210 4.75 9.43 16.62
C SER A 210 5.01 10.45 15.49
N ASN A 211 4.60 10.14 14.24
CA ASN A 211 4.96 10.93 13.06
C ASN A 211 3.75 11.55 12.33
N SER A 212 2.53 11.02 12.48
CA SER A 212 1.35 11.49 11.72
C SER A 212 0.45 12.50 12.46
N ASP A 213 0.46 12.58 13.79
CA ASP A 213 -0.39 13.49 14.59
C ASP A 213 0.29 14.84 14.95
N ALA A 214 1.17 15.33 14.07
CA ALA A 214 1.95 16.55 14.31
C ALA A 214 1.17 17.87 14.07
N HIS A 215 -0.13 17.89 14.36
CA HIS A 215 -0.91 19.13 14.48
C HIS A 215 -1.13 19.61 15.92
N GLY A 216 -0.54 18.96 16.94
CA GLY A 216 -0.92 19.27 18.33
C GLY A 216 0.10 19.24 19.45
N VAL A 217 1.35 18.79 19.29
CA VAL A 217 2.27 18.72 20.46
C VAL A 217 3.73 18.94 20.10
N GLY A 218 4.24 20.11 20.49
CA GLY A 218 5.62 20.56 20.32
C GLY A 218 6.64 19.89 21.25
N SER A 219 6.59 18.56 21.44
CA SER A 219 7.54 17.87 22.32
C SER A 219 7.73 16.40 21.95
N LYS A 220 8.87 16.12 21.29
CA LYS A 220 9.44 14.81 20.89
C LYS A 220 8.94 14.21 19.57
N ARG A 221 9.26 14.87 18.45
CA ARG A 221 9.49 14.16 17.18
C ARG A 221 10.69 13.23 17.38
N ILE A 222 10.48 11.92 17.49
CA ILE A 222 11.59 10.97 17.59
C ILE A 222 12.35 11.05 16.26
N SER A 223 13.58 11.55 16.28
CA SER A 223 14.43 11.56 15.10
C SER A 223 14.79 10.11 14.76
N ILE A 224 14.12 9.55 13.75
CA ILE A 224 14.44 8.22 13.23
C ILE A 224 15.75 8.34 12.47
N LYS A 225 16.80 7.71 13.03
CA LYS A 225 18.10 7.62 12.39
C LYS A 225 18.09 6.47 11.37
N LYS A 226 18.96 6.55 10.37
CA LYS A 226 19.10 5.52 9.30
C LYS A 226 19.16 4.09 9.85
N HIS A 227 19.91 3.84 10.93
CA HIS A 227 20.01 2.50 11.53
C HIS A 227 18.72 2.05 12.24
N HIS A 228 17.94 2.97 12.82
CA HIS A 228 16.62 2.64 13.39
C HIS A 228 15.63 2.28 12.28
N ALA A 229 15.60 3.05 11.18
CA ALA A 229 14.78 2.74 10.01
C ALA A 229 15.17 1.38 9.40
N ARG A 230 16.47 1.08 9.31
CA ARG A 230 16.95 -0.20 8.79
C ARG A 230 16.60 -1.37 9.70
N LEU A 231 16.69 -1.22 11.02
CA LEU A 231 16.22 -2.22 11.98
C LEU A 231 14.72 -2.46 11.83
N PHE A 232 13.93 -1.39 11.70
CA PHE A 232 12.49 -1.48 11.52
C PHE A 232 12.13 -2.26 10.26
N VAL A 233 12.72 -1.87 9.12
CA VAL A 233 12.44 -2.51 7.83
C VAL A 233 12.81 -3.98 7.87
N ASN A 234 14.01 -4.32 8.37
CA ASN A 234 14.45 -5.71 8.45
C ASN A 234 13.54 -6.54 9.37
N SER A 235 13.18 -6.01 10.54
CA SER A 235 12.29 -6.70 11.48
C SER A 235 10.90 -6.94 10.88
N GLY A 236 10.34 -5.93 10.22
CA GLY A 236 9.01 -6.04 9.62
C GLY A 236 8.96 -6.97 8.41
N ILE A 237 10.02 -7.02 7.60
CA ILE A 237 10.12 -7.98 6.49
C ILE A 237 10.23 -9.42 6.99
N VAL A 238 11.04 -9.67 8.02
CA VAL A 238 11.11 -11.00 8.66
C VAL A 238 9.75 -11.39 9.22
N MET A 239 9.03 -10.45 9.82
CA MET A 239 7.69 -10.70 10.34
C MET A 239 6.69 -11.04 9.24
N ALA A 240 6.71 -10.32 8.11
CA ALA A 240 5.86 -10.60 6.97
C ALA A 240 6.14 -11.99 6.35
N ASP A 241 7.42 -12.37 6.20
CA ASP A 241 7.82 -13.70 5.70
C ASP A 241 7.33 -14.79 6.66
N PHE A 242 7.52 -14.61 7.98
CA PHE A 242 7.06 -15.55 9.00
C PHE A 242 5.54 -15.73 9.00
N LEU A 243 4.77 -14.65 8.98
CA LEU A 243 3.30 -14.71 8.93
C LEU A 243 2.81 -15.43 7.66
N THR A 244 3.47 -15.17 6.52
CA THR A 244 3.16 -15.85 5.26
C THR A 244 3.44 -17.35 5.35
N GLU A 245 4.53 -17.74 6.00
CA GLU A 245 4.87 -19.15 6.23
C GLU A 245 3.82 -19.86 7.10
N ILE A 246 3.34 -19.19 8.16
CA ILE A 246 2.25 -19.71 9.01
C ILE A 246 0.98 -19.97 8.17
N MET A 247 0.63 -19.05 7.27
CA MET A 247 -0.53 -19.22 6.38
C MET A 247 -0.39 -20.42 5.43
N ASN A 248 0.82 -20.64 4.93
CA ASN A 248 1.08 -21.72 3.98
C ASN A 248 1.10 -23.09 4.67
N ASN A 249 1.66 -23.19 5.88
CA ASN A 249 1.71 -24.45 6.63
C ASN A 249 0.33 -25.00 7.00
N THR A 250 -0.70 -24.16 7.14
CA THR A 250 -2.07 -24.63 7.40
C THR A 250 -2.79 -25.18 6.16
N LYS A 251 -2.20 -25.07 4.97
CA LYS A 251 -2.77 -25.58 3.71
C LYS A 251 -2.27 -26.99 3.34
N GLU A 252 -1.27 -27.50 4.05
CA GLU A 252 -0.71 -28.86 3.91
C GLU A 252 -1.35 -29.82 4.92
#